data_AF-A0A1Q5LZY3-F1
#
_entry.id   AF-A0A1Q5LZY3-F1
#
_cell.length_a   1.000
_cell.length_b   1.000
_cell.length_c   1.000
_cell.angle_alpha   90.00
_cell.angle_beta   90.00
_cell.angle_gamma   90.00
#
_symmetry.space_group_name_H-M   'P 1'
#
loop_
_entity.id
_entity.type
_entity.pdbx_description
1 polymer ?
#
loop_
_entity_poly.entity_id
_entity_poly.type
_entity_poly.pdbx_seq_one_letter_code
_entity_poly.pdbx_strand_id
1 'polypeptide(L)'
;MTAESLSVPEAREETAPTPPLMRRAMGTFASGVTVVTGIGRDGDPAGFACQSFASVSLEPALVLFCADHRGRAWPRIRESGRFAVNILAEEQSDLCGRFGSSRGRKFEGLDWKVSRWGTPSLPGVLTRVHAEVYDVRGAGDHDVVVGRVLALETVGEQRPMLFFRGGFGVGSPAAEAPDPWGWGDHWG
;
A
#
# COMPACT_ATOMS: atom_id res chain seq x y z
N MET A 1 50.63 -20.20 20.07
CA MET A 1 49.34 -19.92 19.40
C MET A 1 48.24 -20.21 20.40
N THR A 2 47.78 -19.19 21.12
CA THR A 2 46.60 -19.26 21.98
C THR A 2 45.52 -18.45 21.30
N ALA A 3 44.51 -19.13 20.76
CA ALA A 3 43.34 -18.47 20.23
C ALA A 3 42.56 -17.89 21.42
N GLU A 4 42.50 -16.56 21.52
CA GLU A 4 41.54 -15.90 22.40
C GLU A 4 40.13 -16.23 21.93
N SER A 5 39.42 -17.00 22.75
CA SER A 5 38.00 -17.23 22.62
C SER A 5 37.29 -15.89 22.74
N LEU A 6 36.84 -15.33 21.62
CA LEU A 6 35.89 -14.23 21.59
C LEU A 6 34.60 -14.71 22.28
N SER A 7 34.38 -14.27 23.52
CA SER A 7 33.12 -14.51 24.21
C SER A 7 32.01 -13.77 23.46
N VAL A 8 30.99 -14.52 23.05
CA VAL A 8 29.74 -13.92 22.57
C VAL A 8 29.16 -13.16 23.77
N PRO A 9 28.93 -11.84 23.68
CA PRO A 9 28.33 -11.10 24.78
C PRO A 9 26.96 -11.73 25.08
N GLU A 10 26.70 -12.00 26.37
CA GLU A 10 25.43 -12.55 26.82
C GLU A 10 24.28 -11.78 26.17
N ALA A 11 23.45 -12.49 25.42
CA ALA A 11 22.33 -11.92 24.70
C ALA A 11 21.46 -11.17 25.71
N ARG A 12 21.47 -9.84 25.63
CA ARG A 12 20.48 -9.02 26.34
C ARG A 12 19.13 -9.57 25.93
N GLU A 13 18.30 -9.87 26.92
CA GLU A 13 16.95 -10.38 26.73
C GLU A 13 16.22 -9.46 25.74
N GLU A 14 16.14 -9.90 24.48
CA GLU A 14 15.78 -9.03 23.36
C GLU A 14 14.25 -8.90 23.39
N THR A 15 13.77 -7.85 24.06
CA THR A 15 12.35 -7.59 24.18
C THR A 15 11.76 -7.30 22.79
N ALA A 16 10.55 -7.81 22.54
CA ALA A 16 9.83 -7.57 21.28
C ALA A 16 9.82 -6.08 20.88
N PRO A 17 9.90 -5.75 19.57
CA PRO A 17 9.98 -4.38 19.12
C PRO A 17 8.71 -3.60 19.47
N THR A 18 8.88 -2.38 19.97
CA THR A 18 7.75 -1.45 20.18
C THR A 18 7.22 -0.95 18.82
N PRO A 19 5.93 -0.56 18.69
CA PRO A 19 5.39 -0.07 17.42
C PRO A 19 6.17 1.11 16.79
N PRO A 20 6.64 2.12 17.56
CA PRO A 20 7.49 3.17 16.99
C PRO A 20 8.84 2.65 16.47
N LEU A 21 9.48 1.72 17.18
CA LEU A 21 10.74 1.11 16.74
C LEU A 21 10.52 0.28 15.47
N MET A 22 9.47 -0.54 15.43
CA MET A 22 9.11 -1.36 14.28
C MET A 22 8.89 -0.48 13.04
N ARG A 23 8.06 0.57 13.15
CA ARG A 23 7.81 1.47 12.00
C ARG A 23 9.11 2.17 11.56
N ARG A 24 10.01 2.57 12.49
CA ARG A 24 11.28 3.24 12.17
C ARG A 24 12.25 2.31 11.45
N ALA A 25 12.39 1.08 11.94
CA ALA A 25 13.24 0.09 11.33
C ALA A 25 12.71 -0.31 9.95
N MET A 26 11.42 -0.63 9.84
CA MET A 26 10.80 -1.06 8.58
C MET A 26 10.75 0.06 7.52
N GLY A 27 10.69 1.33 7.93
CA GLY A 27 10.78 2.47 7.01
C GLY A 27 12.11 2.55 6.24
N THR A 28 13.13 1.76 6.58
CA THR A 28 14.36 1.63 5.79
C THR A 28 14.19 0.78 4.53
N PHE A 29 13.09 0.03 4.39
CA PHE A 29 12.75 -0.67 3.16
C PHE A 29 11.94 0.26 2.26
N ALA A 30 12.58 0.80 1.22
CA ALA A 30 11.91 1.67 0.27
C ALA A 30 10.84 0.90 -0.53
N SER A 31 9.69 1.52 -0.73
CA SER A 31 8.57 0.94 -1.48
C SER A 31 8.03 1.91 -2.53
N GLY A 32 7.36 1.37 -3.54
CA GLY A 32 6.45 2.16 -4.36
C GLY A 32 5.16 2.46 -3.60
N VAL A 33 4.41 3.46 -4.07
CA VAL A 33 3.08 3.77 -3.50
C VAL A 33 1.98 3.39 -4.49
N THR A 34 0.94 2.76 -3.95
CA THR A 34 -0.25 2.37 -4.71
C THR A 34 -1.51 2.95 -4.10
N VAL A 35 -2.59 3.01 -4.88
CA VAL A 35 -3.95 3.19 -4.36
C VAL A 35 -4.78 1.97 -4.71
N VAL A 36 -5.30 1.29 -3.69
CA VAL A 36 -6.26 0.20 -3.85
C VAL A 36 -7.66 0.81 -3.93
N THR A 37 -8.41 0.42 -4.95
CA THR A 37 -9.78 0.91 -5.19
C THR A 37 -10.74 -0.24 -5.45
N GLY A 38 -12.02 -0.05 -5.12
CA GLY A 38 -13.09 -0.98 -5.44
C GLY A 38 -14.45 -0.29 -5.33
N ILE A 39 -15.50 -1.02 -5.70
CA ILE A 39 -16.89 -0.57 -5.57
C ILE A 39 -17.51 -1.28 -4.37
N GLY A 40 -18.18 -0.53 -3.49
CA GLY A 40 -18.97 -1.10 -2.39
C GLY A 40 -20.32 -1.65 -2.89
N ARG A 41 -21.03 -2.39 -2.03
CA ARG A 41 -22.38 -2.92 -2.37
C ARG A 41 -23.42 -1.82 -2.62
N ASP A 42 -23.19 -0.65 -2.04
CA ASP A 42 -23.97 0.57 -2.27
C ASP A 42 -23.75 1.17 -3.67
N GLY A 43 -22.80 0.64 -4.44
CA GLY A 43 -22.42 1.16 -5.76
C GLY A 43 -21.42 2.31 -5.69
N ASP A 44 -21.05 2.75 -4.49
CA ASP A 44 -20.15 3.87 -4.28
C ASP A 44 -18.68 3.41 -4.31
N PRO A 45 -17.76 4.24 -4.83
CA PRO A 45 -16.35 3.91 -4.86
C PRO A 45 -15.71 4.03 -3.48
N ALA A 46 -14.78 3.12 -3.20
CA ALA A 46 -13.93 3.11 -2.02
C ALA A 46 -12.47 2.95 -2.42
N GLY A 47 -11.57 3.52 -1.62
CA GLY A 47 -10.15 3.36 -1.84
C GLY A 47 -9.26 3.91 -0.74
N PHE A 48 -8.02 3.44 -0.73
CA PHE A 48 -7.00 3.82 0.23
C PHE A 48 -5.60 3.71 -0.39
N ALA A 49 -4.67 4.53 0.09
CA ALA A 49 -3.28 4.43 -0.29
C ALA A 49 -2.59 3.28 0.46
N CYS A 50 -1.70 2.57 -0.22
CA CYS A 50 -1.11 1.33 0.23
C CYS A 50 0.33 1.19 -0.27
N GLN A 51 1.25 0.87 0.65
CA GLN A 51 2.66 0.59 0.34
C GLN A 51 3.04 -0.89 0.53
N SER A 52 2.17 -1.67 1.18
CA SER A 52 2.35 -3.10 1.45
C SER A 52 2.01 -3.98 0.24
N PHE A 53 2.33 -3.54 -0.99
CA PHE A 53 1.98 -4.22 -2.24
C PHE A 53 3.14 -5.07 -2.78
N ALA A 54 2.85 -6.26 -3.28
CA ALA A 54 3.84 -7.11 -3.94
C ALA A 54 3.23 -8.01 -5.03
N SER A 55 4.05 -8.36 -6.02
CA SER A 55 3.77 -9.50 -6.92
C SER A 55 4.09 -10.80 -6.19
N VAL A 56 3.26 -11.82 -6.38
CA VAL A 56 3.35 -13.10 -5.63
C VAL A 56 3.65 -14.28 -6.55
N SER A 57 2.95 -14.39 -7.67
CA SER A 57 3.06 -15.53 -8.58
C SER A 57 2.85 -15.11 -10.02
N LEU A 58 3.52 -15.79 -10.95
CA LEU A 58 3.33 -15.61 -12.38
C LEU A 58 2.27 -16.57 -12.95
N GLU A 59 2.17 -17.80 -12.44
CA GLU A 59 1.16 -18.78 -12.85
C GLU A 59 0.62 -19.56 -11.62
N PRO A 60 -0.65 -19.34 -11.21
CA PRO A 60 -1.53 -18.28 -11.69
C PRO A 60 -0.95 -16.89 -11.36
N ALA A 61 -1.32 -15.87 -12.13
CA ALA A 61 -0.89 -14.50 -11.90
C ALA A 61 -1.53 -13.94 -10.61
N LEU A 62 -0.71 -13.72 -9.57
CA LEU A 62 -1.15 -13.28 -8.25
C LEU A 62 -0.37 -12.06 -7.75
N VAL A 63 -1.08 -11.16 -7.06
CA VAL A 63 -0.51 -10.04 -6.30
C VAL A 63 -1.04 -10.07 -4.86
N LEU A 64 -0.42 -9.34 -3.95
CA LEU A 64 -0.95 -9.12 -2.60
C LEU A 64 -0.88 -7.67 -2.15
N PHE A 65 -1.71 -7.33 -1.17
CA PHE A 65 -1.56 -6.15 -0.32
C PHE A 65 -2.00 -6.45 1.12
N CYS A 66 -1.59 -5.62 2.09
CA CYS A 66 -2.08 -5.70 3.47
C CYS A 66 -3.00 -4.53 3.81
N ALA A 67 -4.13 -4.79 4.48
CA ALA A 67 -5.10 -3.77 4.91
C ALA A 67 -5.44 -3.88 6.42
N ASP A 68 -5.16 -2.83 7.18
CA ASP A 68 -5.52 -2.54 8.58
C ASP A 68 -7.03 -2.64 8.76
N HIS A 69 -7.40 -3.32 9.84
CA HIS A 69 -8.79 -3.51 10.25
C HIS A 69 -9.49 -2.21 10.64
N ARG A 70 -8.75 -1.13 10.92
CA ARG A 70 -9.27 0.22 11.16
C ARG A 70 -9.69 0.93 9.87
N GLY A 71 -9.19 0.49 8.73
CA GLY A 71 -9.50 1.07 7.42
C GLY A 71 -10.98 0.89 7.05
N ARG A 72 -11.64 1.98 6.61
CA ARG A 72 -13.07 1.92 6.19
C ARG A 72 -13.26 1.47 4.74
N ALA A 73 -12.21 1.53 3.92
CA ALA A 73 -12.30 1.19 2.51
C ALA A 73 -12.28 -0.32 2.28
N TRP A 74 -11.38 -1.05 2.95
CA TRP A 74 -11.22 -2.49 2.74
C TRP A 74 -12.50 -3.30 2.99
N PRO A 75 -13.25 -3.11 4.10
CA PRO A 75 -14.50 -3.85 4.30
C PRO A 75 -15.50 -3.70 3.15
N ARG A 76 -15.60 -2.49 2.56
CA ARG A 76 -16.47 -2.20 1.42
C ARG A 76 -15.99 -2.87 0.12
N ILE A 77 -14.67 -2.84 -0.12
CA ILE A 77 -14.05 -3.45 -1.30
C ILE A 77 -14.14 -4.98 -1.22
N ARG A 78 -13.88 -5.56 -0.05
CA ARG A 78 -13.92 -7.01 0.20
C ARG A 78 -15.27 -7.62 -0.20
N GLU A 79 -16.36 -6.90 0.04
CA GLU A 79 -17.72 -7.36 -0.24
C GLU A 79 -18.05 -7.51 -1.72
N SER A 80 -17.41 -6.73 -2.61
CA SER A 80 -17.58 -6.87 -4.07
C SER A 80 -16.63 -7.89 -4.69
N GLY A 81 -15.57 -8.26 -3.97
CA GLY A 81 -14.60 -9.26 -4.40
C GLY A 81 -13.73 -8.82 -5.59
N ARG A 82 -13.81 -7.56 -6.02
CA ARG A 82 -13.03 -7.00 -7.13
C ARG A 82 -12.37 -5.71 -6.72
N PHE A 83 -11.12 -5.53 -7.13
CA PHE A 83 -10.35 -4.34 -6.82
C PHE A 83 -9.38 -4.00 -7.94
N ALA A 84 -8.95 -2.74 -7.97
CA ALA A 84 -7.80 -2.31 -8.75
C ALA A 84 -6.68 -1.83 -7.82
N VAL A 85 -5.44 -2.14 -8.19
CA VAL A 85 -4.24 -1.51 -7.62
C VAL A 85 -3.73 -0.51 -8.64
N ASN A 86 -3.66 0.76 -8.26
CA ASN A 86 -3.21 1.84 -9.11
C ASN A 86 -1.80 2.26 -8.65
N ILE A 87 -0.77 1.96 -9.44
CA ILE A 87 0.63 2.24 -9.11
C ILE A 87 0.94 3.70 -9.45
N LEU A 88 1.31 4.51 -8.45
CA LEU A 88 1.43 5.95 -8.61
C LEU A 88 2.75 6.38 -9.26
N ALA A 89 2.68 7.40 -10.11
CA ALA A 89 3.82 8.16 -10.61
C ALA A 89 4.31 9.19 -9.56
N GLU A 90 5.56 9.61 -9.67
CA GLU A 90 6.28 10.49 -8.72
C GLU A 90 5.52 11.78 -8.41
N GLU A 91 4.86 12.37 -9.41
CA GLU A 91 4.18 13.66 -9.29
C GLU A 91 2.79 13.57 -8.65
N GLN A 92 2.29 12.37 -8.35
CA GLN A 92 0.89 12.15 -7.92
C GLN A 92 0.67 12.30 -6.41
N SER A 93 1.40 13.21 -5.75
CA SER A 93 1.28 13.50 -4.32
C SER A 93 -0.14 13.87 -3.90
N ASP A 94 -0.90 14.51 -4.79
CA ASP A 94 -2.31 14.85 -4.54
C ASP A 94 -3.20 13.60 -4.44
N LEU A 95 -3.05 12.64 -5.38
CA LEU A 95 -3.79 11.37 -5.30
C LEU A 95 -3.37 10.59 -4.07
N CYS A 96 -2.07 10.51 -3.82
CA CYS A 96 -1.51 9.91 -2.63
C CYS A 96 -2.21 10.47 -1.39
N GLY A 97 -2.04 11.78 -1.12
CA GLY A 97 -2.63 12.52 0.00
C GLY A 97 -4.13 12.32 0.17
N ARG A 98 -4.86 12.41 -0.94
CA ARG A 98 -6.31 12.21 -0.99
C ARG A 98 -6.74 10.82 -0.53
N PHE A 99 -6.03 9.78 -0.94
CA PHE A 99 -6.35 8.39 -0.61
C PHE A 99 -5.74 7.92 0.71
N GLY A 100 -4.69 8.57 1.22
CA GLY A 100 -4.15 8.36 2.57
C GLY A 100 -4.99 8.99 3.68
N SER A 101 -5.72 10.08 3.40
CA SER A 101 -6.54 10.75 4.41
C SER A 101 -7.70 9.88 4.92
N SER A 102 -7.94 9.95 6.24
CA SER A 102 -9.11 9.35 6.89
C SER A 102 -10.39 10.19 6.72
N ARG A 103 -10.31 11.37 6.10
CA ARG A 103 -11.41 12.34 5.95
C ARG A 103 -11.65 12.71 4.47
N GLY A 104 -12.84 13.24 4.19
CA GLY A 104 -13.19 13.82 2.89
C GLY A 104 -13.79 12.86 1.85
N ARG A 105 -14.28 13.44 0.76
CA ARG A 105 -14.88 12.71 -0.38
C ARG A 105 -13.77 12.33 -1.38
N LYS A 106 -13.14 11.18 -1.16
CA LYS A 106 -11.95 10.69 -1.91
C LYS A 106 -12.14 10.55 -3.43
N PHE A 107 -13.36 10.57 -3.96
CA PHE A 107 -13.62 10.42 -5.40
C PHE A 107 -14.33 11.63 -6.04
N GLU A 108 -14.81 12.60 -5.25
CA GLU A 108 -15.51 13.78 -5.77
C GLU A 108 -14.63 14.70 -6.62
N GLY A 109 -15.04 15.04 -7.84
CA GLY A 109 -14.27 15.92 -8.72
C GLY A 109 -12.95 15.31 -9.19
N LEU A 110 -12.75 13.99 -9.02
CA LEU A 110 -11.67 13.23 -9.65
C LEU A 110 -12.19 12.61 -10.95
N ASP A 111 -11.43 12.69 -12.04
CA ASP A 111 -11.76 12.02 -13.31
C ASP A 111 -11.37 10.53 -13.28
N TRP A 112 -12.02 9.78 -12.39
CA TRP A 112 -11.91 8.32 -12.34
C TRP A 112 -13.04 7.68 -13.13
N LYS A 113 -12.82 6.44 -13.59
CA LYS A 113 -13.81 5.68 -14.38
C LYS A 113 -13.90 4.26 -13.88
N VAL A 114 -15.06 3.63 -14.01
CA VAL A 114 -15.19 2.18 -13.78
C VAL A 114 -14.59 1.46 -15.00
N SER A 115 -13.65 0.56 -14.75
CA SER A 115 -13.03 -0.27 -15.80
C SER A 115 -14.01 -1.32 -16.33
N ARG A 116 -13.66 -1.98 -17.44
CA ARG A 116 -14.44 -3.13 -17.95
C ARG A 116 -14.47 -4.34 -17.00
N TRP A 117 -13.62 -4.36 -15.97
CA TRP A 117 -13.62 -5.38 -14.93
C TRP A 117 -14.37 -4.94 -13.65
N GLY A 118 -15.07 -3.79 -13.69
CA GLY A 118 -15.91 -3.34 -12.58
C GLY A 118 -15.15 -2.68 -11.43
N THR A 119 -13.95 -2.17 -11.68
CA THR A 119 -13.08 -1.56 -10.64
C THR A 119 -12.84 -0.08 -10.92
N PRO A 120 -12.79 0.82 -9.92
CA PRO A 120 -12.46 2.22 -10.15
C PRO A 120 -11.00 2.40 -10.62
N SER A 121 -10.81 2.99 -11.78
CA SER A 121 -9.50 3.28 -12.38
C SER A 121 -9.13 4.75 -12.20
N LEU A 122 -7.96 5.01 -11.61
CA LEU A 122 -7.46 6.38 -11.42
C LEU A 122 -6.69 6.89 -12.65
N PRO A 123 -6.79 8.18 -12.99
CA PRO A 123 -6.10 8.77 -14.15
C PRO A 123 -4.60 8.99 -13.88
N GLY A 124 -3.79 8.97 -14.94
CA GLY A 124 -2.37 9.38 -14.92
C GLY A 124 -1.41 8.50 -14.11
N VAL A 125 -1.89 7.37 -13.58
CA VAL A 125 -1.06 6.39 -12.85
C VAL A 125 -0.14 5.63 -13.81
N LEU A 126 0.90 4.96 -13.31
CA LEU A 126 1.82 4.18 -14.15
C LEU A 126 1.16 2.91 -14.66
N THR A 127 0.48 2.18 -13.79
CA THR A 127 -0.13 0.89 -14.11
C THR A 127 -1.36 0.66 -13.25
N ARG A 128 -2.37 0.03 -13.84
CA ARG A 128 -3.54 -0.48 -13.12
C ARG A 128 -3.54 -2.00 -13.17
N VAL A 129 -3.59 -2.61 -12.00
CA VAL A 129 -3.73 -4.07 -11.85
C VAL A 129 -5.18 -4.33 -11.48
N HIS A 130 -5.95 -4.96 -12.37
CA HIS A 130 -7.32 -5.36 -12.11
C HIS A 130 -7.33 -6.78 -11.57
N ALA A 131 -7.93 -6.99 -10.40
CA ALA A 131 -7.91 -8.27 -9.72
C ALA A 131 -9.24 -8.61 -9.07
N GLU A 132 -9.45 -9.91 -8.86
CA GLU A 132 -10.45 -10.45 -7.96
C GLU A 132 -9.79 -11.01 -6.70
N VAL A 133 -10.49 -10.95 -5.58
CA VAL A 133 -10.00 -11.51 -4.31
C VAL A 133 -9.86 -13.02 -4.47
N TYR A 134 -8.65 -13.52 -4.28
CA TYR A 134 -8.29 -14.92 -4.36
C TYR A 134 -8.24 -15.57 -2.97
N ASP A 135 -7.62 -14.90 -2.00
CA ASP A 135 -7.56 -15.35 -0.61
C ASP A 135 -7.43 -14.15 0.34
N VAL A 136 -7.88 -14.31 1.58
CA VAL A 136 -7.75 -13.30 2.64
C VAL A 136 -7.35 -13.99 3.93
N ARG A 137 -6.24 -13.58 4.53
CA ARG A 137 -5.71 -14.13 5.79
C ARG A 137 -5.51 -13.03 6.80
N GLY A 138 -6.14 -13.15 7.97
CA GLY A 138 -5.85 -12.26 9.10
C GLY A 138 -4.40 -12.45 9.57
N ALA A 139 -3.69 -11.35 9.76
CA ALA A 139 -2.29 -11.30 10.16
C ALA A 139 -2.08 -10.16 11.17
N GLY A 140 -2.45 -10.40 12.43
CA GLY A 140 -2.41 -9.38 13.46
C GLY A 140 -3.53 -8.36 13.28
N ASP A 141 -3.17 -7.08 13.18
CA ASP A 141 -4.09 -5.96 12.96
C ASP A 141 -4.38 -5.65 11.48
N HIS A 142 -3.89 -6.49 10.56
CA HIS A 142 -4.13 -6.38 9.12
C HIS A 142 -4.70 -7.69 8.55
N ASP A 143 -5.39 -7.57 7.42
CA ASP A 143 -5.64 -8.67 6.48
C ASP A 143 -4.56 -8.68 5.40
N VAL A 144 -3.95 -9.84 5.14
CA VAL A 144 -3.19 -10.11 3.92
C VAL A 144 -4.17 -10.55 2.84
N VAL A 145 -4.30 -9.73 1.81
CA VAL A 145 -5.22 -9.94 0.69
C VAL A 145 -4.43 -10.39 -0.52
N VAL A 146 -4.73 -11.58 -1.03
CA VAL A 146 -4.18 -12.08 -2.29
C VAL A 146 -5.21 -11.87 -3.39
N GLY A 147 -4.80 -11.28 -4.50
CA GLY A 147 -5.63 -11.07 -5.68
C GLY A 147 -5.17 -11.89 -6.86
N ARG A 148 -6.12 -12.49 -7.58
CA ARG A 148 -5.88 -13.07 -8.90
C ARG A 148 -5.98 -11.97 -9.96
N VAL A 149 -4.91 -11.79 -10.71
CA VAL A 149 -4.83 -10.75 -11.73
C VAL A 149 -5.73 -11.14 -12.92
N LEU A 150 -6.64 -10.25 -13.25
CA LEU A 150 -7.53 -10.34 -14.41
C LEU A 150 -6.94 -9.62 -15.61
N ALA A 151 -6.25 -8.50 -15.36
CA ALA A 151 -5.57 -7.71 -16.36
C ALA A 151 -4.59 -6.71 -15.77
N LEU A 152 -3.66 -6.28 -16.62
CA LEU A 152 -2.71 -5.21 -16.38
C LEU A 152 -2.92 -4.14 -17.47
N GLU A 153 -3.08 -2.89 -17.07
CA GLU A 153 -3.07 -1.74 -17.98
C GLU A 153 -1.89 -0.84 -17.64
N THR A 154 -0.85 -0.85 -18.47
CA THR A 154 0.23 0.14 -18.41
C THR A 154 -0.26 1.44 -19.04
N VAL A 155 -0.23 2.52 -18.28
CA VAL A 155 -0.83 3.82 -18.64
C VAL A 155 0.25 4.89 -18.86
N GLY A 156 1.36 4.83 -18.13
CA GLY A 156 2.44 5.81 -18.20
C GLY A 156 3.81 5.20 -17.94
N GLU A 157 4.85 5.91 -18.36
CA GLU A 157 6.28 5.53 -18.25
C GLU A 157 7.08 6.52 -17.39
N GLN A 158 6.40 7.39 -16.63
CA GLN A 158 7.02 8.33 -15.71
C GLN A 158 7.75 7.60 -14.57
N ARG A 159 8.50 8.38 -13.78
CA ARG A 159 9.17 7.86 -12.59
C ARG A 159 8.13 7.44 -11.54
N PRO A 160 8.37 6.35 -10.77
CA PRO A 160 7.46 5.91 -9.73
C PRO A 160 7.52 6.79 -8.49
N MET A 161 6.39 6.93 -7.81
CA MET A 161 6.39 7.45 -6.45
C MET A 161 7.07 6.44 -5.52
N LEU A 162 8.06 6.92 -4.77
CA LEU A 162 8.74 6.13 -3.74
C LEU A 162 8.42 6.67 -2.35
N PHE A 163 8.33 5.78 -1.37
CA PHE A 163 8.23 6.11 0.05
C PHE A 163 9.36 5.45 0.82
N PHE A 164 10.13 6.26 1.56
CA PHE A 164 11.31 5.81 2.29
C PHE A 164 11.50 6.66 3.55
N ARG A 165 11.70 6.00 4.69
CA ARG A 165 11.91 6.60 6.03
C ARG A 165 10.87 7.65 6.44
N GLY A 166 9.62 7.50 5.98
CA GLY A 166 8.54 8.43 6.29
C GLY A 166 8.43 9.62 5.35
N GLY A 167 9.21 9.67 4.27
CA GLY A 167 9.18 10.74 3.26
C GLY A 167 9.04 10.20 1.84
N PHE A 168 8.77 11.12 0.90
CA PHE A 168 8.69 10.79 -0.52
C PHE A 168 10.08 10.83 -1.17
N GLY A 169 10.36 9.87 -2.06
CA GLY A 169 11.65 9.76 -2.75
C GLY A 169 12.75 9.11 -1.90
N VAL A 170 13.95 8.99 -2.49
CA VAL A 170 15.14 8.38 -1.85
C VAL A 170 16.35 9.33 -1.77
N GLY A 171 16.20 10.58 -2.20
CA GLY A 171 17.24 11.62 -2.13
C GLY A 171 17.34 12.27 -0.73
N SER A 172 18.46 12.96 -0.45
CA SER A 172 18.68 13.80 0.76
C SER A 172 17.45 14.63 1.09
N PRO A 173 17.08 14.75 2.39
CA PRO A 173 15.70 14.65 2.87
C PRO A 173 14.74 15.40 1.94
N ALA A 174 14.25 14.66 0.94
CA ALA A 174 13.20 15.14 0.05
C ALA A 174 11.95 15.35 0.91
N ALA A 175 11.17 16.37 0.53
CA ALA A 175 10.01 16.92 1.24
C ALA A 175 9.37 15.93 2.24
N GLU A 176 9.32 16.34 3.51
CA GLU A 176 8.57 15.61 4.53
C GLU A 176 7.16 15.34 3.99
N ALA A 177 6.76 14.07 4.02
CA ALA A 177 5.41 13.74 3.64
C ALA A 177 4.45 14.43 4.64
N PRO A 178 3.31 14.99 4.20
CA PRO A 178 2.37 15.69 5.09
C PRO A 178 2.00 14.85 6.31
N ASP A 179 1.61 15.44 7.44
CA ASP A 179 1.25 14.73 8.70
C ASP A 179 0.39 13.44 8.55
N PRO A 180 -0.60 13.32 7.63
CA PRO A 180 -1.27 12.04 7.37
C PRO A 180 -0.37 10.89 6.85
N TRP A 181 0.86 11.21 6.44
CA TRP A 181 1.97 10.32 6.05
C TRP A 181 3.08 10.23 7.10
N GLY A 182 3.00 11.08 8.12
CA GLY A 182 3.80 10.98 9.32
C GLY A 182 3.36 9.82 10.22
N TRP A 183 4.04 9.68 11.35
CA TRP A 183 3.87 8.59 12.33
C TRP A 183 2.50 8.61 13.05
N GLY A 184 1.62 9.56 12.71
CA GLY A 184 0.38 9.88 13.41
C GLY A 184 -0.90 9.22 12.88
N ASP A 185 -0.96 8.84 11.58
CA ASP A 185 -2.20 8.31 11.00
C ASP A 185 -2.14 6.80 10.72
N HIS A 186 -3.29 6.15 10.94
CA HIS A 186 -3.53 4.72 10.75
C HIS A 186 -3.56 4.40 9.27
N TRP A 187 -2.44 3.87 8.81
CA TRP A 187 -2.27 3.32 7.47
C TRP A 187 -3.24 2.17 7.25
N GLY A 188 -3.66 2.08 5.98
CA GLY A 188 -4.75 1.27 5.46
C GLY A 188 -4.87 -0.07 6.07
#